data_AF-A0A257WTN5-F1
#
_entry.id   AF-A0A257WTN5-F1
#
_cell.length_a   1.000
_cell.length_b   1.000
_cell.length_c   1.000
_cell.angle_alpha   90.00
_cell.angle_beta   90.00
_cell.angle_gamma   90.00
#
_symmetry.space_group_name_H-M   'P 1'
#
loop_
_entity.id
_entity.type
_entity.pdbx_description
1 polymer ?
#
loop_
_entity_poly.entity_id
_entity_poly.type
_entity_poly.pdbx_seq_one_letter_code
_entity_poly.pdbx_strand_id
1 'polypeptide(L)'
;GTEIAIMDEAGRPQPEPTSLRASGQTVLRTVGSMMESLHGILRDLRPVGLDEYGLIAGLDRLVRMWDAQARGRCSYRLDVSGDFADVPDDIAINLYRIVQECLTNAAKHSDATAVDVQLERRAASDDIRLRVSDDGVVRGPDLPAPQGISGGFGLIGVKERVIALGGRV
;
A
#
# COMPACT_ATOMS: atom_id res chain seq x y z
N GLY A 1 51.01 -18.13 32.69
CA GLY A 1 49.79 -18.70 32.09
C GLY A 1 49.86 -18.41 30.61
N THR A 2 50.00 -19.44 29.78
CA THR A 2 50.17 -19.29 28.34
C THR A 2 48.79 -19.24 27.70
N GLU A 3 48.43 -18.11 27.09
CA GLU A 3 47.17 -17.91 26.39
C GLU A 3 47.34 -18.43 24.95
N ILE A 4 46.64 -19.51 24.61
CA ILE A 4 46.70 -20.15 23.29
C ILE A 4 45.56 -19.54 22.46
N ALA A 5 45.87 -18.58 21.60
CA ALA A 5 44.92 -18.04 20.64
C ALA A 5 44.85 -18.95 19.40
N ILE A 6 43.64 -19.35 19.00
CA ILE A 6 43.41 -20.13 17.78
C ILE A 6 43.50 -19.17 16.58
N MET A 7 44.44 -19.41 15.67
CA MET A 7 44.67 -18.58 14.48
C MET A 7 44.14 -19.25 13.21
N ASP A 8 43.72 -18.47 12.21
CA ASP A 8 43.38 -18.97 10.87
C ASP A 8 44.63 -19.25 10.03
N GLU A 9 44.47 -19.83 8.82
CA GLU A 9 45.59 -20.12 7.91
C GLU A 9 46.36 -18.86 7.45
N ALA A 10 45.83 -17.66 7.70
CA ALA A 10 46.46 -16.38 7.42
C ALA A 10 47.08 -15.72 8.68
N GLY A 11 47.15 -16.43 9.81
CA GLY A 11 47.74 -15.94 11.06
C GLY A 11 46.89 -14.90 11.80
N ARG A 12 45.62 -14.73 11.43
CA ARG A 12 44.70 -13.82 12.11
C ARG A 12 44.03 -14.56 13.27
N PRO A 13 43.79 -13.88 14.41
CA PRO A 13 43.02 -14.49 15.50
C PRO A 13 41.64 -14.88 14.97
N GLN A 14 41.26 -16.15 15.13
CA GLN A 14 39.92 -16.59 14.80
C GLN A 14 38.94 -15.85 15.73
N PRO A 15 37.84 -15.31 15.20
CA PRO A 15 36.85 -14.69 16.04
C PRO A 15 36.33 -15.74 17.04
N GLU A 16 36.52 -15.45 18.33
CA GLU A 16 35.97 -16.27 19.42
C GLU A 16 34.50 -16.57 19.12
N PRO A 17 34.00 -17.82 19.27
CA PRO A 17 32.62 -18.19 18.93
C PRO A 17 31.57 -17.27 19.55
N THR A 18 31.89 -16.70 20.70
CA THR A 18 31.08 -15.71 21.44
C THR A 18 30.98 -14.36 20.69
N SER A 19 32.05 -13.90 20.05
CA SER A 19 32.11 -12.63 19.31
C SER A 19 31.30 -12.66 18.00
N LEU A 20 31.30 -13.80 17.29
CA LEU A 20 30.48 -14.03 16.09
C LEU A 20 28.99 -14.09 16.46
N ARG A 21 28.65 -14.77 17.56
CA ARG A 21 27.27 -14.81 18.09
C ARG A 21 26.79 -13.44 18.57
N ALA A 22 27.63 -12.67 19.26
CA ALA A 22 27.32 -11.32 19.70
C ALA A 22 27.09 -10.36 18.52
N SER A 23 27.89 -10.49 17.46
CA SER A 23 27.72 -9.72 16.23
C SER A 23 26.40 -10.07 15.54
N GLY A 24 26.07 -11.36 15.43
CA GLY A 24 24.78 -11.82 14.88
C GLY A 24 23.57 -11.33 15.69
N GLN A 25 23.63 -11.38 17.02
CA GLN A 25 22.58 -10.84 17.89
C GLN A 25 22.42 -9.32 17.75
N THR A 26 23.53 -8.60 17.57
CA THR A 26 23.50 -7.15 17.33
C THR A 26 22.84 -6.83 16.01
N VAL A 27 23.17 -7.56 14.94
CA VAL A 27 22.51 -7.41 13.63
C VAL A 27 21.01 -7.69 13.73
N LEU A 28 20.61 -8.81 14.37
CA LEU A 28 19.20 -9.17 14.53
C LEU A 28 18.41 -8.12 15.32
N ARG A 29 19.01 -7.56 16.39
CA ARG A 29 18.39 -6.49 17.17
C ARG A 29 18.23 -5.20 16.36
N THR A 30 19.25 -4.82 15.59
CA THR A 30 19.19 -3.64 14.72
C THR A 30 18.13 -3.80 13.64
N VAL A 31 18.06 -4.97 12.98
CA VAL A 31 17.01 -5.29 12.01
C VAL A 31 15.64 -5.23 12.67
N GLY A 32 15.47 -5.79 13.87
CA GLY A 32 14.23 -5.70 14.64
C GLY A 32 13.80 -4.25 14.88
N SER A 33 14.70 -3.39 15.36
CA SER A 33 14.41 -1.97 15.60
C SER A 33 14.11 -1.18 14.32
N MET A 34 14.73 -1.54 13.20
CA MET A 34 14.43 -0.94 11.90
C MET A 34 13.02 -1.34 11.44
N MET A 35 12.65 -2.61 11.61
CA MET A 35 11.30 -3.09 11.29
C MET A 35 10.23 -2.42 12.16
N GLU A 36 10.48 -2.25 13.47
CA GLU A 36 9.59 -1.52 14.36
C GLU A 36 9.46 -0.04 13.98
N SER A 37 10.57 0.62 13.64
CA SER A 37 10.56 2.02 13.19
C SER A 37 9.81 2.18 11.87
N LEU A 38 10.01 1.25 10.93
CA LEU A 38 9.26 1.20 9.67
C LEU A 38 7.77 0.96 9.92
N HIS A 39 7.40 0.02 10.80
CA HIS A 39 6.01 -0.19 11.18
C HIS A 39 5.41 1.05 11.85
N GLY A 40 6.17 1.76 12.69
CA GLY A 40 5.77 3.03 13.30
C GLY A 40 5.49 4.11 12.25
N ILE A 41 6.44 4.34 11.33
CA ILE A 41 6.27 5.31 10.23
C ILE A 41 5.09 4.90 9.32
N LEU A 42 4.94 3.61 9.02
CA LEU A 42 3.82 3.09 8.23
C LEU A 42 2.48 3.30 8.94
N ARG A 43 2.46 3.21 10.28
CA ARG A 43 1.29 3.50 11.12
C ARG A 43 0.98 5.00 11.12
N ASP A 44 1.99 5.86 11.20
CA ASP A 44 1.82 7.31 11.11
C ASP A 44 1.40 7.78 9.69
N LEU A 45 1.70 6.97 8.67
CA LEU A 45 1.22 7.11 7.29
C LEU A 45 -0.15 6.45 7.06
N ARG A 46 -0.83 5.93 8.10
CA ARG A 46 -2.21 5.49 7.95
C ARG A 46 -3.09 6.70 7.63
N PRO A 47 -4.01 6.58 6.67
CA PRO A 47 -4.91 7.67 6.37
C PRO A 47 -5.74 8.03 7.59
N VAL A 48 -5.68 9.30 7.99
CA VAL A 48 -6.43 9.84 9.14
C VAL A 48 -7.92 9.60 8.89
N GLY A 49 -8.54 8.73 9.71
CA GLY A 49 -9.93 8.30 9.59
C GLY A 49 -10.12 6.81 9.34
N LEU A 50 -9.13 6.10 8.79
CA LEU A 50 -9.18 4.64 8.67
C LEU A 50 -9.10 3.96 10.05
N ASP A 51 -8.21 4.46 10.92
CA ASP A 51 -7.98 3.94 12.27
C ASP A 51 -9.15 4.17 13.25
N GLU A 52 -9.98 5.17 12.99
CA GLU A 52 -11.01 5.61 13.95
C GLU A 52 -12.43 5.17 13.53
N TYR A 53 -12.68 5.01 12.22
CA TYR A 53 -14.01 4.72 11.68
C TYR A 53 -14.08 3.48 10.76
N GLY A 54 -12.94 2.84 10.48
CA GLY A 54 -12.86 1.67 9.60
C GLY A 54 -12.88 1.99 8.10
N LEU A 55 -12.68 0.96 7.27
CA LEU A 55 -12.49 1.07 5.82
C LEU A 55 -13.60 1.86 5.12
N ILE A 56 -14.85 1.50 5.39
CA ILE A 56 -16.00 2.06 4.67
C ILE A 56 -16.17 3.55 4.97
N ALA A 57 -16.11 3.94 6.24
CA ALA A 57 -16.21 5.35 6.62
C ALA A 57 -15.00 6.17 6.11
N GLY A 58 -13.81 5.57 6.10
CA GLY A 58 -12.63 6.20 5.51
C GLY A 58 -12.81 6.48 4.02
N LEU A 59 -13.32 5.51 3.25
CA LEU A 59 -13.59 5.66 1.82
C LEU A 59 -14.71 6.67 1.55
N ASP A 60 -15.80 6.65 2.32
CA ASP A 60 -16.90 7.63 2.18
C ASP A 60 -16.38 9.06 2.39
N ARG A 61 -15.59 9.28 3.44
CA ARG A 61 -14.97 10.59 3.71
C ARG A 61 -14.05 11.03 2.56
N LEU A 62 -13.23 10.11 2.05
CA LEU A 62 -12.31 10.38 0.95
C LEU A 62 -13.06 10.78 -0.33
N VAL A 63 -14.11 10.04 -0.69
CA VAL A 63 -14.95 10.31 -1.88
C VAL A 63 -15.69 11.64 -1.72
N ARG A 64 -16.30 11.91 -0.56
CA ARG A 64 -16.97 13.19 -0.29
C ARG A 64 -16.04 14.39 -0.34
N MET A 65 -14.80 14.23 0.12
CA MET A 65 -13.79 15.28 0.04
C MET A 65 -13.51 15.66 -1.43
N TRP A 66 -13.37 14.67 -2.30
CA TRP A 66 -13.16 14.89 -3.74
C TRP A 66 -14.39 15.52 -4.41
N ASP A 67 -15.59 15.03 -4.10
CA ASP A 67 -16.85 15.60 -4.61
C ASP A 67 -16.99 17.09 -4.24
N ALA A 68 -16.73 17.44 -2.98
CA ALA A 68 -16.76 18.82 -2.52
C ALA A 68 -15.68 19.69 -3.19
N GLN A 69 -14.47 19.17 -3.36
CA GLN A 69 -13.37 19.87 -4.03
C GLN A 69 -13.63 20.12 -5.52
N ALA A 70 -14.38 19.22 -6.18
CA ALA A 70 -14.74 19.34 -7.59
C ALA A 70 -15.71 20.50 -7.85
N ARG A 71 -16.45 20.97 -6.83
CA ARG A 71 -17.41 22.09 -6.92
C ARG A 71 -18.42 21.91 -8.05
N GLY A 72 -18.93 20.69 -8.22
CA GLY A 72 -19.91 20.34 -9.23
C GLY A 72 -19.39 20.13 -10.66
N ARG A 73 -18.06 20.25 -10.89
CA ARG A 73 -17.46 19.92 -12.20
C ARG A 73 -17.37 18.42 -12.46
N CYS A 74 -17.27 17.64 -11.39
CA CYS A 74 -17.20 16.19 -11.43
C CYS A 74 -17.93 15.63 -10.20
N SER A 75 -18.71 14.58 -10.38
CA SER A 75 -19.39 13.87 -9.29
C SER A 75 -18.58 12.65 -8.88
N TYR A 76 -18.37 12.47 -7.57
CA TYR A 76 -17.69 11.30 -7.03
C TYR A 76 -18.67 10.48 -6.19
N ARG A 77 -18.73 9.16 -6.45
CA ARG A 77 -19.65 8.25 -5.77
C ARG A 77 -18.96 7.02 -5.24
N LEU A 78 -19.48 6.52 -4.12
CA LEU A 78 -19.07 5.29 -3.48
C LEU A 78 -20.28 4.35 -3.37
N ASP A 79 -20.15 3.16 -3.91
CA ASP A 79 -21.09 2.05 -3.73
C ASP A 79 -20.38 0.90 -3.02
N VAL A 80 -21.00 0.38 -1.96
CA VAL A 80 -20.45 -0.65 -1.09
C VAL A 80 -21.46 -1.76 -0.90
N SER A 81 -21.05 -3.00 -1.17
CA SER A 81 -21.86 -4.17 -0.89
C SER A 81 -21.05 -5.26 -0.17
N GLY A 82 -21.68 -5.88 0.83
CA GLY A 82 -21.02 -6.86 1.72
C GLY A 82 -20.60 -6.26 3.06
N ASP A 83 -20.13 -7.14 3.95
CA ASP A 83 -19.61 -6.77 5.27
C ASP A 83 -18.09 -6.66 5.21
N PHE A 84 -17.53 -5.64 5.85
CA PHE A 84 -16.09 -5.34 5.89
C PHE A 84 -15.56 -5.19 7.32
N ALA A 85 -16.36 -5.50 8.35
CA ALA A 85 -16.00 -5.27 9.75
C ALA A 85 -14.78 -6.08 10.22
N ASP A 86 -14.55 -7.25 9.63
CA ASP A 86 -13.48 -8.21 9.95
C ASP A 86 -12.33 -8.19 8.92
N VAL A 87 -12.31 -7.23 7.99
CA VAL A 87 -11.22 -7.13 7.01
C VAL A 87 -9.91 -6.76 7.72
N PRO A 88 -8.82 -7.51 7.50
CA PRO A 88 -7.51 -7.19 8.04
C PRO A 88 -7.03 -5.77 7.72
N ASP A 89 -6.37 -5.13 8.70
CA ASP A 89 -5.85 -3.76 8.60
C ASP A 89 -4.99 -3.54 7.35
N ASP A 90 -4.14 -4.50 7.01
CA ASP A 90 -3.24 -4.42 5.86
C ASP A 90 -4.01 -4.39 4.54
N ILE A 91 -5.07 -5.20 4.41
CA ILE A 91 -5.98 -5.17 3.26
C ILE A 91 -6.72 -3.83 3.22
N ALA A 92 -7.26 -3.37 4.34
CA ALA A 92 -8.00 -2.10 4.42
C ALA A 92 -7.13 -0.89 4.03
N ILE A 93 -5.89 -0.83 4.54
CA ILE A 93 -4.93 0.23 4.20
C ILE A 93 -4.61 0.23 2.70
N ASN A 94 -4.40 -0.95 2.12
CA ASN A 94 -4.08 -1.06 0.70
C ASN A 94 -5.26 -0.69 -0.20
N LEU A 95 -6.48 -1.14 0.13
CA LEU A 95 -7.70 -0.76 -0.59
C LEU A 95 -7.90 0.76 -0.55
N TYR A 96 -7.75 1.38 0.63
CA TYR A 96 -7.84 2.83 0.77
C TYR A 96 -6.80 3.54 -0.12
N ARG A 97 -5.54 3.11 -0.09
CA ARG A 97 -4.47 3.71 -0.88
C ARG A 97 -4.69 3.56 -2.38
N ILE A 98 -5.22 2.41 -2.83
CA ILE A 98 -5.58 2.20 -4.23
C ILE A 98 -6.67 3.19 -4.65
N VAL A 99 -7.75 3.33 -3.86
CA VAL A 99 -8.81 4.31 -4.16
C VAL A 99 -8.24 5.72 -4.18
N GLN A 100 -7.45 6.11 -3.19
CA GLN A 100 -6.83 7.44 -3.13
C GLN A 100 -5.99 7.77 -4.37
N GLU A 101 -5.17 6.82 -4.83
CA GLU A 101 -4.36 6.98 -6.03
C GLU A 101 -5.24 7.09 -7.28
N CYS A 102 -6.24 6.22 -7.43
CA CYS A 102 -7.17 6.27 -8.56
C CYS A 102 -7.95 7.59 -8.62
N LEU A 103 -8.47 8.08 -7.49
CA LEU A 103 -9.19 9.36 -7.43
C LEU A 103 -8.26 10.54 -7.75
N THR A 104 -7.02 10.50 -7.26
CA THR A 104 -6.00 11.50 -7.59
C THR A 104 -5.70 11.52 -9.08
N ASN A 105 -5.57 10.35 -9.70
CA ASN A 105 -5.32 10.21 -11.12
C ASN A 105 -6.50 10.72 -11.96
N ALA A 106 -7.73 10.36 -11.60
CA ALA A 106 -8.93 10.89 -12.25
C ALA A 106 -8.96 12.42 -12.17
N ALA A 107 -8.78 13.00 -10.98
CA ALA A 107 -8.82 14.45 -10.78
C ALA A 107 -7.72 15.22 -11.53
N LYS A 108 -6.54 14.64 -11.72
CA LYS A 108 -5.41 15.29 -12.38
C LYS A 108 -5.37 15.08 -13.90
N HIS A 109 -5.88 13.95 -14.39
CA HIS A 109 -5.52 13.48 -15.74
C HIS A 109 -6.71 13.09 -16.65
N SER A 110 -7.93 12.95 -16.13
CA SER A 110 -9.06 12.42 -16.91
C SER A 110 -9.99 13.46 -17.52
N ASP A 111 -10.06 14.69 -17.00
CA ASP A 111 -11.12 15.66 -17.35
C ASP A 111 -12.54 15.07 -17.20
N ALA A 112 -12.70 14.08 -16.32
CA ALA A 112 -13.95 13.36 -16.07
C ALA A 112 -15.01 14.25 -15.41
N THR A 113 -16.27 13.96 -15.73
CA THR A 113 -17.46 14.55 -15.09
C THR A 113 -18.12 13.61 -14.07
N ALA A 114 -17.75 12.33 -14.08
CA ALA A 114 -18.18 11.35 -13.09
C ALA A 114 -17.04 10.36 -12.76
N VAL A 115 -16.91 10.04 -11.48
CA VAL A 115 -16.02 8.99 -10.97
C VAL A 115 -16.80 8.10 -10.00
N ASP A 116 -16.85 6.81 -10.30
CA ASP A 116 -17.53 5.79 -9.49
C ASP A 116 -16.52 4.85 -8.85
N VAL A 117 -16.64 4.68 -7.52
CA VAL A 117 -15.91 3.70 -6.73
C VAL A 117 -16.89 2.63 -6.28
N GLN A 118 -16.64 1.38 -6.65
CA GLN A 118 -17.44 0.22 -6.24
C GLN A 118 -16.58 -0.74 -5.45
N LEU A 119 -17.02 -1.08 -4.23
CA LEU A 119 -16.37 -2.05 -3.37
C LEU A 119 -17.36 -3.15 -3.00
N GLU A 120 -17.06 -4.38 -3.40
CA GLU A 120 -17.91 -5.54 -3.14
C GLU A 120 -17.13 -6.62 -2.38
N ARG A 121 -17.71 -7.20 -1.32
CA ARG A 121 -17.18 -8.42 -0.69
C ARG A 121 -18.21 -9.55 -0.77
N ARG A 122 -17.77 -10.69 -1.29
CA ARG A 122 -18.61 -11.87 -1.45
C ARG A 122 -18.42 -12.84 -0.28
N ALA A 123 -19.41 -12.92 0.60
CA ALA A 123 -19.35 -13.78 1.79
C ALA A 123 -19.04 -15.26 1.50
N ALA A 124 -19.44 -15.78 0.33
CA ALA A 124 -19.24 -17.19 -0.03
C ALA A 124 -17.80 -17.55 -0.43
N SER A 125 -17.02 -16.60 -0.95
CA SER A 125 -15.65 -16.82 -1.41
C SER A 125 -14.60 -15.99 -0.68
N ASP A 126 -15.06 -15.09 0.21
CA ASP A 126 -14.24 -14.07 0.88
C ASP A 126 -13.46 -13.16 -0.09
N ASP A 127 -13.92 -13.07 -1.34
CA ASP A 127 -13.30 -12.23 -2.36
C ASP A 127 -13.75 -10.79 -2.19
N ILE A 128 -12.78 -9.86 -2.18
CA ILE A 128 -13.01 -8.42 -2.28
C ILE A 128 -12.74 -7.96 -3.70
N ARG A 129 -13.68 -7.22 -4.28
CA ARG A 129 -13.57 -6.59 -5.59
C ARG A 129 -13.66 -5.09 -5.44
N LEU A 130 -12.64 -4.41 -5.96
CA LEU A 130 -12.60 -2.96 -6.07
C LEU A 130 -12.63 -2.57 -7.54
N ARG A 131 -13.53 -1.68 -7.92
CA ARG A 131 -13.55 -1.03 -9.23
C ARG A 131 -13.56 0.48 -9.02
N VAL A 132 -12.68 1.17 -9.73
CA VAL A 132 -12.73 2.62 -9.88
C VAL A 132 -12.85 2.92 -11.36
N SER A 133 -13.83 3.73 -11.74
CA SER A 133 -14.10 4.07 -13.14
C SER A 133 -14.42 5.54 -13.26
N ASP A 134 -13.95 6.17 -14.33
CA ASP A 134 -14.26 7.54 -14.68
C ASP A 134 -14.74 7.62 -16.14
N ASP A 135 -15.50 8.65 -16.47
CA ASP A 135 -16.02 8.91 -17.82
C ASP A 135 -15.10 9.84 -18.65
N GLY A 136 -13.90 10.11 -18.15
CA GLY A 136 -12.95 11.02 -18.75
C GLY A 136 -12.11 10.38 -19.87
N VAL A 137 -11.22 11.20 -20.42
CA VAL A 137 -10.22 10.79 -21.40
C VAL A 137 -8.83 11.14 -20.90
N VAL A 138 -7.91 10.18 -20.95
CA VAL A 138 -6.52 10.41 -20.53
C VAL A 138 -5.89 11.46 -21.46
N ARG A 139 -5.47 12.60 -20.92
CA ARG A 139 -4.73 13.64 -21.65
C ARG A 139 -3.31 13.79 -21.10
N GLY A 140 -2.30 13.49 -21.91
CA GLY A 140 -0.89 13.72 -21.57
C GLY A 140 0.08 12.78 -22.30
N PRO A 141 1.40 13.04 -22.25
CA PRO A 141 2.42 12.17 -22.84
C PRO A 141 2.53 10.80 -22.13
N ASP A 142 1.97 10.65 -20.93
CA ASP A 142 1.85 9.39 -20.18
C ASP A 142 0.64 8.54 -20.63
N LEU A 143 0.31 8.57 -21.92
CA LEU A 143 -0.64 7.62 -22.50
C LEU A 143 -0.09 6.21 -22.32
N PRO A 144 -0.82 5.28 -21.67
CA PRO A 144 -0.42 3.88 -21.70
C PRO A 144 -0.43 3.43 -23.15
N ALA A 145 0.75 3.04 -23.66
CA ALA A 145 0.87 2.54 -25.02
C ALA A 145 -0.12 1.37 -25.23
N PRO A 146 -0.68 1.18 -26.45
CA PRO A 146 -1.70 0.15 -26.70
C PRO A 146 -1.24 -1.29 -26.47
N GLN A 147 0.04 -1.50 -26.13
CA GLN A 147 0.69 -2.78 -25.96
C GLN A 147 1.80 -2.65 -24.89
N GLY A 148 1.47 -2.90 -23.62
CA GLY A 148 2.46 -3.23 -22.59
C GLY A 148 2.93 -2.10 -21.67
N ILE A 149 2.53 -2.22 -20.39
CA ILE A 149 3.29 -1.86 -19.18
C ILE A 149 4.02 -0.50 -19.22
N SER A 150 3.32 0.57 -19.56
CA SER A 150 3.74 1.94 -19.27
C SER A 150 2.56 2.77 -18.79
N GLY A 151 1.86 2.29 -17.77
CA GLY A 151 1.03 3.16 -16.94
C GLY A 151 1.95 3.99 -16.04
N GLY A 152 1.69 5.30 -15.91
CA GLY A 152 2.45 6.17 -15.00
C GLY A 152 2.61 5.57 -13.60
N PHE A 153 3.58 6.07 -12.83
CA PHE A 153 3.99 5.53 -11.52
C PHE A 153 2.82 5.13 -10.58
N GLY A 154 1.67 5.82 -10.68
CA GLY A 154 0.44 5.48 -9.94
C GLY A 154 -0.16 4.10 -10.26
N LEU A 155 -0.25 3.71 -11.53
CA LEU A 155 -0.83 2.41 -11.94
C LEU A 155 0.11 1.24 -11.62
N ILE A 156 1.43 1.48 -11.67
CA ILE A 156 2.43 0.50 -11.21
C ILE A 156 2.25 0.25 -9.72
N GLY A 157 2.14 1.31 -8.91
CA GLY A 157 1.91 1.18 -7.46
C GLY A 157 0.58 0.49 -7.11
N VAL A 158 -0.49 0.68 -7.90
CA VAL A 158 -1.74 -0.07 -7.72
C VAL A 158 -1.51 -1.56 -7.97
N LYS A 159 -0.85 -1.91 -9.08
CA LYS A 159 -0.58 -3.30 -9.45
C LYS A 159 0.31 -4.01 -8.42
N GLU A 160 1.37 -3.36 -7.96
CA GLU A 160 2.28 -3.90 -6.94
C GLU A 160 1.54 -4.22 -5.64
N ARG A 161 0.66 -3.32 -5.16
CA ARG A 161 -0.14 -3.55 -3.94
C ARG A 161 -1.12 -4.70 -4.12
N VAL A 162 -1.79 -4.77 -5.26
CA VAL A 162 -2.74 -5.87 -5.54
C VAL A 162 -2.01 -7.21 -5.57
N ILE A 163 -0.83 -7.28 -6.18
CA ILE A 163 0.00 -8.50 -6.19
C ILE A 163 0.49 -8.84 -4.78
N ALA A 164 0.90 -7.86 -3.98
CA ALA A 164 1.36 -8.08 -2.60
C ALA A 164 0.27 -8.68 -1.70
N LEU A 165 -1.01 -8.41 -1.99
CA LEU A 165 -2.16 -9.01 -1.32
C LEU A 165 -2.60 -10.36 -1.91
N GLY A 166 -1.88 -10.90 -2.91
CA GLY A 166 -2.28 -12.11 -3.64
C GLY A 166 -3.46 -11.93 -4.60
N GLY A 167 -3.85 -10.68 -4.87
CA GLY A 167 -4.93 -10.31 -5.77
C GLY A 167 -4.52 -10.22 -7.24
N ARG A 168 -5.45 -9.76 -8.09
CA ARG A 168 -5.25 -9.52 -9.52
C ARG A 168 -5.95 -8.24 -9.97
N VAL A 169 -5.38 -7.56 -10.98
CA VAL A 169 -5.94 -6.40 -11.68
C VAL A 169 -6.35 -6.81 -13.09
#